data_AF-A0A9W8RDC9-F1
#
_entry.id   AF-A0A9W8RDC9-F1
#
_cell.length_a   1.000
_cell.length_b   1.000
_cell.length_c   1.000
_cell.angle_alpha   90.00
_cell.angle_beta   90.00
_cell.angle_gamma   90.00
#
_symmetry.space_group_name_H-M   'P 1'
#
loop_
_entity.id
_entity.type
_entity.pdbx_description
1 polymer ?
#
loop_
_entity_poly.entity_id
_entity_poly.type
_entity_poly.pdbx_seq_one_letter_code
_entity_poly.pdbx_strand_id
1 'polypeptide(L)' 'MPRDMGGVVDPELRVYGTCNLRVADASIMPLIPSAHLQAVVYAIAEKAADMIKATTPDCPHGPFPPKPRPTD' A
#
# COMPACT_ATOMS: atom_id res chain seq x y z
N MET A 1 12.47 1.84 0.19
CA MET A 1 13.72 2.64 0.32
C MET A 1 13.43 3.86 1.17
N PRO A 2 14.41 4.43 1.89
CA PRO A 2 14.25 5.71 2.57
C PRO A 2 13.86 6.86 1.62
N ARG A 3 13.11 7.86 2.12
CA ARG A 3 12.61 8.99 1.32
C ARG A 3 13.72 9.87 0.74
N ASP A 4 14.77 10.10 1.51
CA ASP A 4 15.97 10.86 1.13
C ASP A 4 16.79 10.16 0.03
N MET A 5 16.62 8.86 -0.14
CA MET A 5 17.18 8.07 -1.25
C MET A 5 16.22 7.93 -2.44
N GLY A 6 15.12 8.70 -2.48
CA GLY A 6 14.11 8.64 -3.54
C GLY A 6 12.99 7.62 -3.32
N GLY A 7 12.85 7.06 -2.12
CA GLY A 7 11.73 6.19 -1.77
C GLY A 7 10.38 6.92 -1.75
N VAL A 8 9.32 6.22 -2.17
CA VAL A 8 7.95 6.78 -2.29
C VAL A 8 7.01 6.29 -1.17
N VAL A 9 7.30 5.11 -0.60
CA VAL A 9 6.52 4.50 0.48
C VAL A 9 7.38 4.17 1.70
N ASP A 10 6.78 4.19 2.87
CA ASP A 10 7.37 3.73 4.13
C ASP A 10 7.29 2.18 4.29
N PRO A 11 7.89 1.59 5.35
CA PRO A 11 7.81 0.16 5.62
C PRO A 11 6.39 -0.39 5.81
N GLU A 12 5.42 0.46 6.14
CA GLU A 12 4.00 0.15 6.29
C GLU A 12 3.21 0.38 4.97
N LEU A 13 3.93 0.56 3.87
CA LEU A 13 3.43 0.77 2.50
C LEU A 13 2.64 2.07 2.31
N ARG A 14 2.75 3.03 3.24
CA ARG A 14 2.06 4.33 3.14
C ARG A 14 2.84 5.25 2.24
N VAL A 15 2.12 5.98 1.39
CA VAL A 15 2.75 6.95 0.48
C VAL A 15 3.14 8.20 1.25
N TYR A 16 4.41 8.59 1.16
CA TYR A 16 4.92 9.77 1.85
C TYR A 16 4.16 11.04 1.45
N GLY A 17 3.77 11.85 2.45
CA GLY A 17 3.05 13.10 2.23
C GLY A 17 1.55 12.96 1.93
N THR A 18 1.01 11.75 2.05
CA THR A 18 -0.42 11.47 1.93
C THR A 18 -0.97 10.87 3.23
N CYS A 19 -2.29 10.83 3.36
CA CYS A 19 -2.99 10.15 4.46
C CYS A 19 -3.87 9.04 3.87
N ASN A 20 -4.09 7.96 4.62
CA ASN A 20 -5.00 6.87 4.28
C ASN A 20 -4.82 6.26 2.86
N LEU A 21 -3.60 6.34 2.30
CA LEU A 21 -3.23 5.80 0.99
C LEU A 21 -2.02 4.87 1.13
N ARG A 22 -2.14 3.70 0.52
CA ARG A 22 -1.09 2.68 0.46
C ARG A 22 -0.97 2.11 -0.95
N VAL A 23 0.22 1.61 -1.29
CA VAL A 23 0.46 0.90 -2.56
C VAL A 23 0.86 -0.54 -2.25
N ALA A 24 0.16 -1.50 -2.83
CA ALA A 24 0.44 -2.94 -2.68
C ALA A 24 0.55 -3.56 -4.08
N ASP A 25 1.75 -3.49 -4.65
CA ASP A 25 2.03 -3.90 -6.02
C ASP A 25 3.55 -4.10 -6.20
N ALA A 26 4.00 -4.64 -7.34
CA ALA A 26 5.41 -4.75 -7.70
C ALA A 26 6.17 -3.41 -7.63
N SER A 27 5.49 -2.29 -7.86
CA SER A 27 6.06 -0.93 -7.83
C SER A 27 6.71 -0.54 -6.48
N ILE A 28 6.38 -1.21 -5.38
CA ILE A 28 6.99 -0.93 -4.07
C ILE A 28 8.34 -1.64 -3.86
N MET A 29 8.67 -2.62 -4.70
CA MET A 29 9.90 -3.39 -4.55
C MET A 29 11.12 -2.50 -4.85
N PRO A 30 12.03 -2.30 -3.89
CA PRO A 30 13.22 -1.48 -4.12
C PRO A 30 14.20 -2.14 -5.10
N LEU A 31 14.21 -3.48 -5.13
CA LEU A 31 15.02 -4.30 -6.01
C LEU A 31 14.17 -5.48 -6.47
N ILE A 32 14.27 -5.83 -7.76
CA ILE A 32 13.51 -6.95 -8.32
C ILE A 32 14.15 -8.27 -7.84
N PRO A 33 13.41 -9.13 -7.14
CA PRO A 33 13.91 -10.43 -6.73
C PRO A 33 14.04 -11.37 -7.93
N SER A 34 15.01 -12.30 -7.87
CA SER A 34 15.20 -13.35 -8.87
C SER A 34 14.19 -14.48 -8.70
N ALA A 35 12.91 -14.18 -8.86
CA ALA A 35 11.79 -15.10 -8.77
C ALA A 35 10.65 -14.66 -9.70
N HIS A 36 9.67 -15.54 -9.91
CA HIS A 36 8.46 -15.16 -10.65
C HIS A 36 7.70 -14.05 -9.89
N LEU A 37 7.51 -12.89 -10.52
CA LEU A 37 6.96 -11.70 -9.88
C LEU A 37 5.59 -11.94 -9.23
N GLN A 38 4.77 -12.82 -9.83
CA GLN A 38 3.46 -13.17 -9.28
C GLN A 38 3.53 -13.64 -7.82
N ALA A 39 4.51 -14.47 -7.46
CA ALA A 39 4.64 -15.00 -6.11
C ALA A 39 4.99 -13.89 -5.11
N VAL A 40 5.84 -12.96 -5.53
CA VAL A 40 6.28 -11.84 -4.69
C VAL A 40 5.17 -10.81 -4.52
N VAL A 41 4.44 -10.50 -5.60
CA VAL A 41 3.28 -9.61 -5.54
C VAL A 41 2.20 -10.18 -4.64
N TYR A 42 1.93 -11.50 -4.69
CA TYR A 42 1.01 -12.13 -3.74
C TYR A 42 1.50 -12.01 -2.29
N ALA A 43 2.78 -12.23 -2.01
CA ALA A 43 3.32 -12.06 -0.66
C ALA A 43 3.19 -10.60 -0.15
N ILE A 44 3.42 -9.61 -1.03
CA ILE A 44 3.20 -8.19 -0.72
C ILE A 44 1.73 -7.92 -0.41
N ALA A 45 0.81 -8.44 -1.24
CA ALA A 45 -0.62 -8.25 -1.07
C ALA A 45 -1.14 -8.85 0.26
N GLU A 46 -0.70 -10.06 0.61
CA GLU A 46 -1.02 -10.70 1.89
C GLU A 46 -0.55 -9.83 3.07
N LYS A 47 0.72 -9.37 3.02
CA LYS A 47 1.26 -8.53 4.08
C LYS A 47 0.54 -7.18 4.18
N ALA A 48 0.20 -6.58 3.04
CA ALA A 48 -0.55 -5.33 2.98
C ALA A 48 -1.95 -5.48 3.57
N ALA A 49 -2.64 -6.58 3.29
CA ALA A 49 -3.97 -6.87 3.84
C ALA A 49 -3.93 -6.91 5.38
N ASP A 50 -2.91 -7.54 5.96
CA ASP A 50 -2.72 -7.57 7.41
C ASP A 50 -2.42 -6.19 8.00
N MET A 51 -1.56 -5.41 7.36
CA MET A 51 -1.27 -4.03 7.78
C MET A 51 -2.51 -3.14 7.75
N ILE A 52 -3.34 -3.26 6.71
CA ILE A 52 -4.58 -2.49 6.55
C ILE A 52 -5.58 -2.89 7.64
N LYS A 53 -5.78 -4.19 7.89
CA LYS A 53 -6.66 -4.70 8.95
C LYS A 53 -6.22 -4.24 10.35
N ALA A 54 -4.91 -4.13 10.59
CA ALA A 54 -4.35 -3.72 11.88
C ALA A 54 -4.29 -2.21 12.11
N THR A 55 -4.58 -1.37 11.10
CA THR A 55 -4.41 0.08 11.18
C THR A 55 -5.75 0.81 11.17
N THR A 56 -5.91 1.81 12.04
CA THR A 56 -7.03 2.77 11.99
C THR A 56 -6.73 3.88 10.97
N PRO A 57 -7.72 4.41 10.24
CA PRO A 57 -7.52 5.54 9.32
C PRO A 57 -6.86 6.73 10.03
N ASP A 58 -5.81 7.28 9.42
CA ASP A 58 -4.98 8.35 9.99
C ASP A 58 -5.28 9.73 9.39
N CYS A 59 -6.30 9.85 8.54
CA CYS A 59 -6.59 11.09 7.85
C CYS A 59 -7.58 12.02 8.59
N PRO A 60 -7.30 13.33 8.72
CA PRO A 60 -8.18 14.30 9.39
C PRO A 60 -9.53 14.53 8.70
N HIS A 61 -9.69 14.18 7.43
CA HIS A 61 -10.94 14.39 6.68
C HIS A 61 -12.01 13.30 6.92
N GLY A 62 -11.77 12.36 7.83
CA GLY A 62 -12.67 11.23 8.07
C GLY A 62 -12.58 10.14 6.99
N PRO A 63 -13.29 9.01 7.15
CA PRO A 63 -13.23 7.88 6.24
C PRO A 63 -13.76 8.25 4.84
N PHE A 64 -13.23 7.59 3.81
CA PHE A 64 -13.75 7.76 2.46
C PHE A 64 -15.21 7.30 2.40
N PRO A 65 -16.12 8.08 1.79
CA PRO A 65 -17.52 7.68 1.66
C PRO A 65 -17.63 6.33 0.95
N PRO A 66 -18.60 5.47 1.31
CA PRO A 66 -18.78 4.19 0.65
C PRO A 66 -18.98 4.41 -0.85
N LYS A 67 -18.32 3.59 -1.68
CA LYS A 67 -18.54 3.63 -3.12
C LYS A 67 -20.04 3.46 -3.39
N PRO A 68 -20.63 4.22 -4.34
CA PRO A 68 -22.00 3.96 -4.76
C PRO A 68 -22.11 2.50 -5.20
N ARG A 69 -23.21 1.82 -4.84
CA ARG A 69 -23.47 0.49 -5.38
C ARG A 69 -23.55 0.62 -6.90
N PRO A 70 -22.91 -0.30 -7.66
CA PRO A 70 -23.18 -0.40 -9.09
C PRO A 70 -24.69 -0.53 -9.25
N THR A 71 -25.31 0.42 -9.95
CA THR A 71 -26.64 0.20 -10.51
C THR A 71 -26.47 -0.81 -11.63
N ASP A 72 -27.31 -1.85 -11.65
CA ASP A 72 -27.36 -2.82 -12.75
C ASP A 72 -27.49 -2.14 -14.12
#